data_AF-A0A7W6GKW7-F1
#
_entry.id   AF-A0A7W6GKW7-F1
#
_cell.length_a   1.000
_cell.length_b   1.000
_cell.length_c   1.000
_cell.angle_alpha   90.00
_cell.angle_beta   90.00
_cell.angle_gamma   90.00
#
_symmetry.space_group_name_H-M   'P 1'
#
loop_
_entity.id
_entity.type
_entity.pdbx_description
1 polymer ?
#
loop_
_entity_poly.entity_id
_entity_poly.type
_entity_poly.pdbx_seq_one_letter_code
_entity_poly.pdbx_strand_id
1 'polypeptide(L)'
;MDGVRTPNLTEFPVADELLVNRDGSSGIQTVDSLAAQLVASGPIADAIDAVDAGYVVDYATRDAPNGLFGDLSPAAGKLGRVFGDATEAYRGIYQKVGAPGSGSWTRIGPLPGSELSGKLNNTMGTGALLGRTSSGTGPVQELPSATARGFLAVNNVDNTSDANKPVSTATQAAIDAIRDDVPRNHEMAHAFEDKNGVLLGGFRTDGQLVSRSAAGALVVGLGGSGSGSAEPTAWEHVWDNADTGNALIAPGDGRLRVFLLYGQSYSIGTIDSGSYAAASAYNSTAFDASNALMPSVGLLVATNFSTLTGLFEQKNGNGATVETVASEWVKGVLEGWDAAGLSRSPIAVCASGIGGTPVQNLMVGSDGFNALMTKLERMKAAAIAAGFTGIVVDAVAYFQGEANRSDPVRASRFEWARMMAQLQEAIEYRARAISGQMEPVPMLISNISRNSLPAEINSGAILAAERSPNKWSCPQKTGHAQV
;
A
#
# COMPACT_ATOMS: atom_id res chain seq x y z
N MET A 1 -40.20 -35.23 31.79
CA MET A 1 -41.08 -34.17 32.33
C MET A 1 -40.89 -32.98 31.41
N ASP A 2 -41.76 -32.87 30.42
CA ASP A 2 -41.76 -31.76 29.48
C ASP A 2 -42.27 -30.52 30.20
N GLY A 3 -41.46 -29.47 30.21
CA GLY A 3 -41.74 -28.22 30.93
C GLY A 3 -43.05 -27.58 30.49
N VAL A 4 -43.70 -26.93 31.46
CA VAL A 4 -44.97 -26.21 31.30
C VAL A 4 -44.88 -25.21 30.14
N ARG A 5 -45.64 -25.45 29.07
CA ARG A 5 -45.90 -24.47 28.01
C ARG A 5 -47.20 -23.75 28.32
N THR A 6 -47.13 -22.48 28.69
CA THR A 6 -48.31 -21.60 28.78
C THR A 6 -48.53 -20.91 27.44
N PRO A 7 -49.66 -21.15 26.75
CA PRO A 7 -49.91 -20.65 25.38
C PRO A 7 -50.27 -19.15 25.29
N ASN A 8 -50.20 -18.40 26.40
CA ASN A 8 -50.60 -16.99 26.46
C ASN A 8 -49.45 -16.02 26.78
N LEU A 9 -48.20 -16.49 26.72
CA LEU A 9 -47.05 -15.59 26.70
C LEU A 9 -46.37 -15.77 25.36
N THR A 10 -46.53 -14.78 24.48
CA THR A 10 -45.63 -14.55 23.34
C THR A 10 -44.21 -14.68 23.85
N GLU A 11 -43.32 -15.41 23.15
CA GLU A 11 -41.91 -15.52 23.53
C GLU A 11 -41.36 -14.12 23.82
N PHE A 12 -41.16 -13.81 25.11
CA PHE A 12 -40.45 -12.61 25.50
C PHE A 12 -38.96 -12.96 25.37
N PRO A 13 -38.17 -12.22 24.57
CA PRO A 13 -36.74 -12.46 24.46
C PRO A 13 -36.14 -12.40 25.87
N VAL A 14 -35.31 -13.38 26.16
CA VAL A 14 -34.80 -13.66 27.49
C VAL A 14 -33.96 -12.46 27.96
N ALA A 15 -34.50 -11.67 28.88
CA ALA A 15 -33.80 -10.77 29.80
C ALA A 15 -32.93 -9.64 29.20
N ASP A 16 -33.44 -8.89 28.22
CA ASP A 16 -32.81 -7.62 27.80
C ASP A 16 -33.23 -6.43 28.68
N GLU A 17 -33.98 -6.63 29.76
CA GLU A 17 -34.53 -5.57 30.61
C GLU A 17 -34.39 -5.86 32.11
N LEU A 18 -33.88 -4.88 32.86
CA LEU A 18 -33.68 -4.89 34.31
C LEU A 18 -34.63 -3.88 34.96
N LEU A 19 -35.24 -4.26 36.08
CA LEU A 19 -35.89 -3.30 36.97
C LEU A 19 -34.83 -2.51 37.71
N VAL A 20 -34.77 -1.20 37.47
CA VAL A 20 -33.86 -0.27 38.11
C VAL A 20 -34.64 0.73 38.96
N ASN A 21 -34.04 1.21 40.03
CA ASN A 21 -34.59 2.33 40.80
C ASN A 21 -33.83 3.59 40.37
N ARG A 22 -34.51 4.52 39.68
CA ARG A 22 -33.94 5.79 39.25
C ARG A 22 -34.76 6.92 39.87
N ASP A 23 -34.08 7.78 40.63
CA ASP A 23 -34.65 8.97 41.28
C ASP A 23 -35.87 8.68 42.19
N GLY A 24 -35.84 7.54 42.88
CA GLY A 24 -36.90 7.15 43.82
C GLY A 24 -38.12 6.51 43.17
N SER A 25 -38.06 6.21 41.87
CA SER A 25 -39.09 5.46 41.15
C SER A 25 -38.52 4.18 40.54
N SER A 26 -39.31 3.10 40.58
CA SER A 26 -38.97 1.85 39.88
C SER A 26 -39.29 1.98 38.40
N GLY A 27 -38.31 1.74 37.54
CA GLY A 27 -38.43 1.75 36.09
C GLY A 27 -37.78 0.52 35.46
N ILE A 28 -38.11 0.25 34.20
CA ILE A 28 -37.48 -0.83 33.42
C ILE A 28 -36.39 -0.19 32.54
N GLN A 29 -35.20 -0.77 32.54
CA GLN A 29 -34.06 -0.32 31.74
C GLN A 29 -33.47 -1.49 30.96
N THR A 30 -33.17 -1.30 29.68
CA THR A 30 -32.54 -2.36 28.90
C THR A 30 -31.09 -2.63 29.34
N VAL A 31 -30.62 -3.86 29.21
CA VAL A 31 -29.22 -4.25 29.50
C VAL A 31 -28.25 -3.41 28.68
N ASP A 32 -28.55 -3.16 27.40
CA ASP A 32 -27.74 -2.29 26.53
C ASP A 32 -27.73 -0.84 27.02
N SER A 33 -28.85 -0.30 27.52
CA SER A 33 -28.88 1.04 28.08
C SER A 33 -28.12 1.13 29.40
N LEU A 34 -28.16 0.07 30.22
CA LEU A 34 -27.36 0.00 31.45
C LEU A 34 -25.87 -0.11 31.13
N ALA A 35 -25.50 -0.95 30.16
CA ALA A 35 -24.13 -1.07 29.67
C ALA A 35 -23.65 0.27 29.09
N ALA A 36 -24.47 0.96 28.29
CA ALA A 36 -24.16 2.28 27.77
C ALA A 36 -24.01 3.32 28.89
N GLN A 37 -24.79 3.25 29.97
CA GLN A 37 -24.61 4.13 31.13
C GLN A 37 -23.38 3.78 31.98
N LEU A 38 -22.97 2.51 32.03
CA LEU A 38 -21.73 2.11 32.66
C LEU A 38 -20.50 2.57 31.87
N VAL A 39 -20.63 2.66 30.55
CA VAL A 39 -19.53 3.00 29.62
C VAL A 39 -19.50 4.50 29.27
N ALA A 40 -20.63 5.20 29.33
CA ALA A 40 -20.69 6.64 29.06
C ALA A 40 -20.29 7.49 30.28
N SER A 41 -19.57 8.58 30.02
CA SER A 41 -19.11 9.57 30.99
C SER A 41 -20.19 9.98 32.01
N GLY A 42 -19.82 9.99 33.29
CA GLY A 42 -20.67 10.29 34.44
C GLY A 42 -19.97 9.86 35.73
N PRO A 43 -20.54 10.08 36.93
CA PRO A 43 -19.84 9.92 38.20
C PRO A 43 -19.24 8.53 38.45
N ILE A 44 -19.81 7.49 37.84
CA ILE A 44 -19.30 6.11 37.95
C ILE A 44 -18.16 5.87 36.95
N ALA A 45 -18.30 6.31 35.69
CA ALA A 45 -17.19 6.27 34.73
C ALA A 45 -16.03 7.15 35.20
N ASP A 46 -16.31 8.35 35.72
CA ASP A 46 -15.32 9.24 36.33
C ASP A 46 -14.71 8.62 37.60
N ALA A 47 -15.46 7.84 38.38
CA ALA A 47 -14.90 7.12 39.53
C ALA A 47 -14.06 5.91 39.12
N ILE A 48 -14.45 5.20 38.05
CA ILE A 48 -13.66 4.10 37.48
C ILE A 48 -12.38 4.65 36.85
N ASP A 49 -12.48 5.72 36.06
CA ASP A 49 -11.35 6.44 35.47
C ASP A 49 -10.48 7.10 36.55
N ALA A 50 -11.07 7.62 37.63
CA ALA A 50 -10.31 8.15 38.77
C ALA A 50 -9.69 7.03 39.62
N VAL A 51 -10.22 5.81 39.60
CA VAL A 51 -9.56 4.63 40.18
C VAL A 51 -8.44 4.15 39.27
N ASP A 52 -8.63 4.13 37.96
CA ASP A 52 -7.65 3.63 36.98
C ASP A 52 -6.50 4.63 36.78
N ALA A 53 -6.80 5.91 36.54
CA ALA A 53 -5.83 7.02 36.54
C ALA A 53 -5.32 7.35 37.96
N GLY A 54 -6.02 6.88 38.99
CA GLY A 54 -5.71 7.11 40.39
C GLY A 54 -4.67 6.18 40.96
N TYR A 55 -4.58 4.94 40.51
CA TYR A 55 -3.88 3.93 41.29
C TYR A 55 -2.60 3.41 40.66
N VAL A 56 -2.50 3.23 39.34
CA VAL A 56 -1.38 2.48 38.76
C VAL A 56 -0.86 3.09 37.46
N VAL A 57 0.42 3.49 37.45
CA VAL A 57 1.13 3.91 36.22
C VAL A 57 1.98 2.74 35.72
N ASP A 58 1.93 2.47 34.42
CA ASP A 58 2.64 1.35 33.79
C ASP A 58 3.98 1.79 33.16
N TYR A 59 5.05 1.08 33.51
CA TYR A 59 6.39 1.34 33.01
C TYR A 59 7.00 0.08 32.40
N ALA A 60 7.65 0.26 31.24
CA ALA A 60 8.37 -0.82 30.59
C ALA A 60 9.63 -1.22 31.37
N THR A 61 10.34 -0.27 31.99
CA THR A 61 11.61 -0.52 32.71
C THR A 61 11.68 0.28 34.00
N ARG A 62 12.51 -0.18 34.95
CA ARG A 62 12.72 0.51 36.24
C ARG A 62 13.68 1.69 36.10
N ASP A 63 14.84 1.48 35.47
CA ASP A 63 16.01 2.38 35.57
C ASP A 63 16.25 3.27 34.34
N ALA A 64 15.37 3.26 33.33
CA ALA A 64 15.54 4.16 32.17
C ALA A 64 15.23 5.63 32.51
N PRO A 65 15.72 6.61 31.72
CA PRO A 65 15.35 8.02 31.88
C PRO A 65 13.83 8.27 31.82
N ASN A 66 13.11 7.45 31.05
CA ASN A 66 11.66 7.41 30.97
C ASN A 66 11.06 6.18 31.70
N GLY A 67 11.86 5.53 32.54
CA GLY A 67 11.46 4.41 33.38
C GLY A 67 10.90 4.88 34.71
N LEU A 68 10.42 3.94 35.52
CA LEU A 68 9.79 4.23 36.81
C LEU A 68 10.61 5.19 37.68
N PHE A 69 11.92 4.97 37.82
CA PHE A 69 12.76 5.77 38.72
C PHE A 69 13.10 7.16 38.15
N GLY A 70 12.96 7.35 36.83
CA GLY A 70 13.07 8.65 36.18
C GLY A 70 11.80 9.50 36.33
N ASP A 71 10.62 8.86 36.40
CA ASP A 71 9.36 9.55 36.59
C ASP A 71 9.01 9.76 38.07
N LEU A 72 9.39 10.93 38.59
CA LEU A 72 9.04 11.37 39.95
C LEU A 72 7.80 12.27 39.99
N SER A 73 7.12 12.49 38.85
CA SER A 73 5.94 13.35 38.77
C SER A 73 4.73 12.86 39.58
N PRO A 74 4.52 11.55 39.82
CA PRO A 74 3.35 11.09 40.59
C PRO A 74 3.39 11.50 42.06
N ALA A 75 2.19 11.69 42.65
CA ALA A 75 2.04 11.97 44.07
C ALA A 75 2.45 10.80 44.97
N ALA A 76 2.80 11.09 46.22
CA ALA A 76 3.07 10.06 47.22
C ALA A 76 1.88 9.09 47.34
N GLY A 77 2.18 7.79 47.45
CA GLY A 77 1.19 6.73 47.58
C GLY A 77 0.76 6.10 46.26
N LYS A 78 1.02 6.74 45.11
CA LYS A 78 0.73 6.17 43.78
C LYS A 78 1.50 4.88 43.55
N LEU A 79 0.89 3.93 42.85
CA LEU A 79 1.55 2.69 42.47
C LEU A 79 2.10 2.77 41.05
N GLY A 80 3.21 2.08 40.82
CA GLY A 80 3.83 1.91 39.51
C GLY A 80 4.04 0.41 39.25
N ARG A 81 3.68 -0.07 38.06
CA ARG A 81 3.97 -1.44 37.63
C ARG A 81 5.12 -1.44 36.64
N VAL A 82 6.10 -2.31 36.87
CA VAL A 82 7.21 -2.55 35.93
C VAL A 82 7.07 -3.95 35.34
N PHE A 83 6.85 -4.08 34.03
CA PHE A 83 6.54 -5.37 33.38
C PHE A 83 7.57 -5.84 32.35
N GLY A 84 8.22 -4.92 31.63
CA GLY A 84 9.14 -5.21 30.53
C GLY A 84 10.62 -5.23 30.88
N ASP A 85 10.99 -5.08 32.16
CA ASP A 85 12.39 -4.90 32.56
C ASP A 85 13.20 -6.17 32.30
N ALA A 86 14.37 -6.05 31.65
CA ALA A 86 15.22 -7.18 31.34
C ALA A 86 15.63 -7.97 32.60
N THR A 87 15.75 -7.30 33.75
CA THR A 87 16.06 -7.95 35.02
C THR A 87 14.77 -8.39 35.71
N GLU A 88 14.55 -9.70 35.85
CA GLU A 88 13.32 -10.26 36.44
C GLU A 88 13.01 -9.71 37.84
N ALA A 89 14.05 -9.53 38.68
CA ALA A 89 13.90 -8.97 40.02
C ALA A 89 13.34 -7.54 40.05
N TYR A 90 13.41 -6.81 38.92
CA TYR A 90 12.95 -5.43 38.82
C TYR A 90 11.50 -5.34 38.34
N ARG A 91 10.93 -6.45 37.85
CA ARG A 91 9.50 -6.54 37.56
C ARG A 91 8.72 -6.61 38.86
N GLY A 92 7.70 -5.79 39.02
CA GLY A 92 6.95 -5.70 40.27
C GLY A 92 6.07 -4.47 40.39
N ILE A 93 5.41 -4.37 41.54
CA ILE A 93 4.65 -3.21 41.96
C ILE A 93 5.54 -2.36 42.87
N TYR A 94 5.57 -1.06 42.60
CA TYR A 94 6.28 -0.05 43.35
C TYR A 94 5.30 0.99 43.87
N GLN A 95 5.64 1.63 44.99
CA GLN A 95 4.89 2.73 45.55
C GLN A 95 5.75 3.99 45.59
N LYS A 96 5.18 5.11 45.16
CA LYS A 96 5.83 6.41 45.16
C LYS A 96 5.89 6.94 46.59
N VAL A 97 7.08 7.36 47.01
CA VAL A 97 7.33 8.03 48.30
C VAL A 97 7.84 9.45 48.02
N GLY A 98 7.35 10.43 48.77
CA GLY A 98 7.70 11.85 48.63
C GLY A 98 6.81 12.63 47.64
N ALA A 99 6.87 13.95 47.73
CA ALA A 99 6.03 14.87 46.97
C ALA A 99 6.26 14.77 45.44
N PRO A 100 5.26 15.10 44.59
CA PRO A 100 5.42 15.22 43.15
C PRO A 100 6.69 15.98 42.75
N GLY A 101 7.45 15.47 41.77
CA GLY A 101 8.70 16.03 41.29
C GLY A 101 9.93 15.76 42.17
N SER A 102 9.78 15.03 43.27
CA SER A 102 10.86 14.68 44.21
C SER A 102 10.64 13.29 44.82
N GLY A 103 11.58 12.76 45.60
CA GLY A 103 11.41 11.48 46.32
C GLY A 103 11.87 10.25 45.56
N SER A 104 11.30 9.08 45.85
CA SER A 104 11.75 7.79 45.31
C SER A 104 10.60 6.79 45.16
N TRP A 105 10.88 5.69 44.46
CA TRP A 105 9.97 4.55 44.32
C TRP A 105 10.46 3.36 45.13
N THR A 106 9.59 2.77 45.94
CA THR A 106 9.89 1.60 46.76
C THR A 106 9.13 0.40 46.25
N ARG A 107 9.80 -0.73 46.00
CA ARG A 107 9.14 -1.97 45.57
C ARG A 107 8.32 -2.54 46.74
N ILE A 108 7.02 -2.77 46.52
CA ILE A 108 6.09 -3.29 47.54
C ILE A 108 5.63 -4.73 47.26
N GLY A 109 5.85 -5.27 46.06
CA GLY A 109 5.49 -6.66 45.76
C GLY A 109 5.80 -7.10 44.32
N PRO A 110 5.64 -8.41 44.01
CA PRO A 110 5.71 -8.91 42.65
C PRO A 110 4.48 -8.48 41.83
N LEU A 111 4.53 -8.64 40.50
CA LEU A 111 3.36 -8.44 39.65
C LEU A 111 2.30 -9.54 39.92
N PRO A 112 1.01 -9.19 40.06
CA PRO A 112 -0.06 -10.18 40.17
C PRO A 112 -0.02 -11.12 38.95
N GLY A 113 0.05 -12.42 39.18
CA GLY A 113 0.10 -13.44 38.12
C GLY A 113 1.50 -13.90 37.68
N SER A 114 2.56 -13.18 38.02
CA SER A 114 3.95 -13.62 37.71
C SER A 114 4.32 -14.93 38.43
N GLU A 115 3.84 -15.13 39.67
CA GLU A 115 4.00 -16.39 40.38
C GLU A 115 3.19 -17.55 39.78
N LEU A 116 2.07 -17.26 39.11
CA LEU A 116 1.19 -18.30 38.58
C LEU A 116 1.82 -18.96 37.34
N SER A 117 2.46 -18.17 36.47
CA SER A 117 3.23 -18.71 35.34
C SER A 117 4.44 -19.51 35.82
N GLY A 118 5.16 -19.04 36.84
CA GLY A 118 6.27 -19.79 37.44
C GLY A 118 5.81 -21.09 38.10
N LYS A 119 4.69 -21.07 38.84
CA LYS A 119 4.12 -22.25 39.49
C LYS A 119 3.52 -23.24 38.48
N LEU A 120 2.88 -22.78 37.41
CA LEU A 120 2.35 -23.65 36.36
C LEU A 120 3.47 -24.35 35.58
N ASN A 121 4.54 -23.62 35.25
CA ASN A 121 5.70 -24.20 34.56
C ASN A 121 6.47 -25.19 35.45
N ASN A 122 6.56 -24.95 36.75
CA ASN A 122 7.27 -25.85 37.67
C ASN A 122 6.43 -27.09 38.03
N THR A 123 5.10 -26.96 38.12
CA THR A 123 4.18 -28.07 38.42
C THR A 123 4.10 -29.07 37.27
N MET A 124 4.18 -28.62 36.01
CA MET A 124 4.17 -29.52 34.85
C MET A 124 5.52 -30.24 34.61
N GLY A 125 6.63 -29.70 35.13
CA GLY A 125 7.97 -30.28 34.96
C GLY A 125 8.36 -31.32 36.02
N THR A 126 7.77 -31.26 37.22
CA THR A 126 8.21 -32.06 38.38
C THR A 126 7.10 -32.74 39.17
N GLY A 127 5.82 -32.55 38.81
CA GLY A 127 4.71 -33.22 39.46
C GLY A 127 4.74 -34.73 39.24
N ALA A 128 5.19 -35.49 40.23
CA ALA A 128 5.03 -36.94 40.22
C ALA A 128 3.54 -37.29 40.20
N LEU A 129 3.12 -38.12 39.24
CA LEU A 129 1.78 -38.68 39.26
C LEU A 129 1.73 -39.75 40.34
N LEU A 130 0.82 -39.60 41.30
CA LEU A 130 0.55 -40.64 42.29
C LEU A 130 -0.11 -41.83 41.58
N GLY A 131 0.57 -42.96 41.56
CA GLY A 131 0.09 -44.16 40.88
C GLY A 131 0.68 -45.44 41.49
N ARG A 132 0.55 -46.55 40.78
CA ARG A 132 1.04 -47.87 41.21
C ARG A 132 1.79 -48.50 40.04
N THR A 133 2.98 -49.06 40.28
CA THR A 133 3.75 -49.77 39.25
C THR A 133 3.28 -51.20 39.02
N SER A 134 2.41 -51.72 39.88
CA SER A 134 1.83 -53.06 39.82
C SER A 134 0.31 -52.97 39.80
N SER A 135 -0.32 -53.84 39.01
CA SER A 135 -1.76 -53.89 38.81
C SER A 135 -2.49 -54.27 40.10
N GLY A 136 -2.93 -53.26 40.85
CA GLY A 136 -4.08 -53.33 41.75
C GLY A 136 -3.84 -53.63 43.24
N THR A 137 -2.63 -53.95 43.71
CA THR A 137 -2.46 -54.42 45.11
C THR A 137 -1.28 -53.85 45.93
N GLY A 138 -0.45 -52.94 45.42
CA GLY A 138 0.64 -52.29 46.21
C GLY A 138 0.30 -50.88 46.75
N PRO A 139 1.02 -50.24 47.68
CA PRO A 139 0.69 -48.86 48.11
C PRO A 139 0.78 -47.85 46.96
N VAL A 140 0.09 -46.71 47.08
CA VAL A 140 0.24 -45.58 46.13
C VAL A 140 1.66 -45.04 46.27
N GLN A 141 2.33 -44.84 45.14
CA GLN A 141 3.70 -44.32 45.08
C GLN A 141 3.79 -43.23 44.02
N GLU A 142 4.81 -42.39 44.15
CA GLU A 142 5.17 -41.44 43.11
C GLU A 142 5.69 -42.19 41.88
N LEU A 143 5.05 -41.99 40.73
CA LEU A 143 5.53 -42.49 39.45
C LEU A 143 6.35 -41.40 38.75
N PRO A 144 7.62 -41.68 38.42
CA PRO A 144 8.38 -40.81 37.51
C PRO A 144 7.61 -40.61 36.20
N SER A 145 7.69 -39.42 35.62
CA SER A 145 6.96 -39.07 34.39
C SER A 145 7.25 -40.02 33.22
N ALA A 146 8.46 -40.60 33.16
CA ALA A 146 8.83 -41.62 32.18
C ALA A 146 8.01 -42.91 32.33
N THR A 147 7.82 -43.39 33.57
CA THR A 147 7.04 -44.59 33.87
C THR A 147 5.55 -44.37 33.60
N ALA A 148 5.03 -43.20 33.95
CA ALA A 148 3.64 -42.83 33.70
C ALA A 148 3.32 -42.74 32.18
N ARG A 149 4.22 -42.16 31.37
CA ARG A 149 4.10 -42.16 29.91
C ARG A 149 4.07 -43.58 29.34
N GLY A 150 4.89 -44.47 29.90
CA GLY A 150 4.92 -45.89 29.58
C GLY A 150 3.56 -46.57 29.77
N PHE A 151 2.92 -46.34 30.92
CA PHE A 151 1.62 -46.96 31.25
C PHE A 151 0.46 -46.42 30.42
N LEU A 152 0.49 -45.15 30.06
CA LEU A 152 -0.56 -44.53 29.25
C LEU A 152 -0.38 -44.76 27.74
N ALA A 153 0.69 -45.46 27.33
CA ALA A 153 1.06 -45.66 25.92
C ALA A 153 1.20 -44.36 25.11
N VAL A 154 1.50 -43.24 25.78
CA VAL A 154 1.70 -41.91 25.17
C VAL A 154 3.18 -41.59 24.94
N ASN A 155 4.04 -42.62 24.86
CA ASN A 155 5.49 -42.45 24.69
C ASN A 155 5.86 -41.68 23.40
N ASN A 156 4.98 -41.69 22.40
CA ASN A 156 5.15 -40.98 21.13
C ASN A 156 4.38 -39.65 21.06
N VAL A 157 3.64 -39.28 22.11
CA VAL A 157 2.97 -37.97 22.19
C VAL A 157 3.97 -37.01 22.84
N ASP A 158 4.89 -36.50 22.02
CA ASP A 158 5.72 -35.37 22.41
C ASP A 158 4.99 -34.06 22.09
N ASN A 159 5.31 -33.01 22.85
CA ASN A 159 4.88 -31.65 22.52
C ASN A 159 5.98 -30.96 21.74
N THR A 160 6.46 -31.60 20.67
CA THR A 160 7.36 -30.95 19.73
C THR A 160 6.64 -29.73 19.17
N SER A 161 7.21 -28.54 19.36
CA SER A 161 6.65 -27.29 18.86
C SER A 161 6.36 -27.44 17.36
N ASP A 162 5.31 -26.78 16.87
CA ASP A 162 4.90 -26.94 15.46
C ASP A 162 6.05 -26.71 14.47
N ALA A 163 6.98 -25.81 14.79
CA ALA A 163 8.18 -25.54 14.01
C ALA A 163 9.21 -26.70 13.96
N ASN A 164 9.24 -27.55 14.98
CA ASN A 164 10.17 -28.68 15.09
C ASN A 164 9.53 -30.03 14.72
N LYS A 165 8.23 -30.05 14.39
CA LYS A 165 7.54 -31.29 14.00
C LYS A 165 8.18 -31.81 12.71
N PRO A 166 8.57 -33.11 12.66
CA PRO A 166 9.12 -33.67 11.44
C PRO A 166 8.07 -33.61 10.33
N VAL A 167 8.47 -33.06 9.18
CA VAL A 167 7.67 -33.10 7.96
C VAL A 167 7.68 -34.55 7.45
N SER A 168 6.52 -35.09 7.05
CA SER A 168 6.47 -36.45 6.53
C SER A 168 7.31 -36.58 5.26
N THR A 169 7.89 -37.75 4.98
CA THR A 169 8.68 -37.99 3.77
C THR A 169 7.90 -37.68 2.49
N ALA A 170 6.58 -37.95 2.47
CA ALA A 170 5.71 -37.62 1.35
C ALA A 170 5.53 -36.12 1.15
N THR A 171 5.39 -35.37 2.25
CA THR A 171 5.30 -33.90 2.21
C THR A 171 6.63 -33.28 1.77
N GLN A 172 7.76 -33.81 2.25
CA GLN A 172 9.08 -33.36 1.83
C GLN A 172 9.30 -33.58 0.34
N ALA A 173 8.96 -34.77 -0.17
CA ALA A 173 9.03 -35.07 -1.60
C ALA A 173 8.14 -34.15 -2.45
N ALA A 174 6.93 -33.81 -1.97
CA ALA A 174 6.05 -32.87 -2.67
C ALA A 174 6.59 -31.42 -2.66
N ILE A 175 7.18 -30.98 -1.55
CA ILE A 175 7.83 -29.66 -1.46
C ILE A 175 9.03 -29.60 -2.40
N ASP A 176 9.85 -30.64 -2.43
CA ASP A 176 11.02 -30.71 -3.31
C ASP A 176 10.60 -30.72 -4.79
N ALA A 177 9.52 -31.43 -5.15
CA ALA A 177 8.96 -31.41 -6.49
C ALA A 177 8.45 -30.01 -6.90
N ILE A 178 7.74 -29.30 -6.02
CA ILE A 178 7.32 -27.91 -6.27
C ILE A 178 8.53 -26.98 -6.37
N ARG A 179 9.53 -27.17 -5.50
CA ARG A 179 10.76 -26.37 -5.51
C ARG A 179 11.55 -26.54 -6.81
N ASP A 180 11.57 -27.74 -7.37
CA ASP A 180 12.22 -28.03 -8.64
C ASP A 180 11.39 -27.54 -9.84
N ASP A 181 10.06 -27.50 -9.72
CA ASP A 181 9.16 -26.91 -10.72
C ASP A 181 9.18 -25.37 -10.71
N VAL A 182 9.50 -24.74 -9.57
CA VAL A 182 9.77 -23.30 -9.49
C VAL A 182 11.14 -23.01 -10.10
N PRO A 183 11.23 -22.31 -11.25
CA PRO A 183 12.49 -21.96 -11.85
C PRO A 183 13.36 -21.20 -10.86
N ARG A 184 14.48 -21.79 -10.43
CA ARG A 184 15.50 -21.08 -9.64
C ARG A 184 16.07 -19.96 -10.52
N ASN A 185 15.52 -18.78 -10.31
CA ASN A 185 15.75 -17.48 -10.92
C ASN A 185 17.20 -16.93 -10.79
N HIS A 186 18.20 -17.79 -10.58
CA HIS A 186 19.60 -17.41 -10.49
C HIS A 186 20.53 -18.16 -11.45
N GLU A 187 20.09 -19.25 -12.09
CA GLU A 187 20.89 -20.00 -13.10
C GLU A 187 20.17 -20.21 -14.42
N MET A 188 19.09 -19.47 -14.69
CA MET A 188 18.47 -19.45 -16.01
C MET A 188 19.20 -18.47 -16.94
N ALA A 189 20.41 -18.88 -17.37
CA ALA A 189 20.88 -18.59 -18.72
C ALA A 189 20.14 -19.51 -19.72
N HIS A 190 18.82 -19.64 -19.56
CA HIS A 190 17.98 -20.21 -20.60
C HIS A 190 17.80 -19.12 -21.65
N ALA A 191 18.62 -19.23 -22.68
CA ALA A 191 18.13 -19.14 -24.04
C ALA A 191 16.63 -19.45 -24.10
N PHE A 192 15.78 -18.43 -24.13
CA PHE A 192 14.38 -18.61 -24.47
C PHE A 192 14.36 -18.92 -25.97
N GLU A 193 14.45 -20.19 -26.32
CA GLU A 193 14.12 -20.63 -27.68
C GLU A 193 12.60 -20.70 -27.79
N ASP A 194 12.06 -20.08 -28.84
CA ASP A 194 10.67 -20.31 -29.19
C ASP A 194 10.44 -21.78 -29.60
N LYS A 195 9.18 -22.16 -29.89
CA LYS A 195 8.83 -23.52 -30.32
C LYS A 195 9.49 -23.94 -31.65
N ASN A 196 10.20 -23.02 -32.30
CA ASN A 196 10.92 -23.22 -33.56
C ASN A 196 12.45 -23.19 -33.37
N GLY A 197 12.97 -23.09 -32.14
CA GLY A 197 14.41 -23.08 -31.86
C GLY A 197 15.10 -21.73 -32.07
N VAL A 198 14.37 -20.61 -32.06
CA VAL A 198 14.96 -19.27 -32.24
C VAL A 198 15.27 -18.64 -30.88
N LEU A 199 16.56 -18.38 -30.63
CA LEU A 199 17.10 -17.73 -29.42
C LEU A 199 16.60 -16.28 -29.24
N LEU A 200 15.83 -16.00 -28.18
CA LEU A 200 15.21 -14.70 -27.89
C LEU A 200 16.00 -13.78 -26.94
N GLY A 201 17.25 -14.14 -26.61
CA GLY A 201 18.17 -13.28 -25.87
C GLY A 201 18.80 -13.95 -24.66
N GLY A 202 20.02 -13.53 -24.33
CA GLY A 202 20.78 -13.99 -23.18
C GLY A 202 21.60 -12.84 -22.58
N PHE A 203 21.79 -12.88 -21.26
CA PHE A 203 22.66 -11.94 -20.56
C PHE A 203 24.13 -12.30 -20.83
N ARG A 204 24.93 -11.31 -21.23
CA ARG A 204 26.39 -11.45 -21.21
C ARG A 204 26.89 -11.28 -19.77
N THR A 205 28.00 -11.93 -19.45
CA THR A 205 28.68 -11.86 -18.15
C THR A 205 29.21 -10.47 -17.78
N ASP A 206 29.14 -9.49 -18.69
CA ASP A 206 29.52 -8.09 -18.48
C ASP A 206 28.36 -7.17 -18.06
N GLY A 207 27.16 -7.71 -17.88
CA GLY A 207 25.98 -6.95 -17.43
C GLY A 207 25.28 -6.15 -18.52
N GLN A 208 25.63 -6.34 -19.81
CA GLN A 208 24.84 -5.79 -20.91
C GLN A 208 23.75 -6.77 -21.41
N LEU A 209 22.54 -6.23 -21.54
CA LEU A 209 21.36 -6.92 -22.04
C LEU A 209 21.37 -6.87 -23.57
N VAL A 210 21.51 -8.02 -24.23
CA VAL A 210 21.37 -8.13 -25.68
C VAL A 210 20.08 -8.90 -25.95
N SER A 211 18.94 -8.19 -26.06
CA SER A 211 17.70 -8.77 -26.57
C SER A 211 17.58 -8.46 -28.07
N ARG A 212 17.39 -9.51 -28.87
CA ARG A 212 16.68 -9.38 -30.16
C ARG A 212 15.25 -9.80 -29.87
N SER A 213 14.31 -8.89 -30.06
CA SER A 213 12.90 -9.13 -29.80
C SER A 213 12.33 -10.14 -30.79
N ALA A 214 11.83 -11.27 -30.28
CA ALA A 214 10.52 -11.70 -30.75
C ALA A 214 9.52 -11.35 -29.66
N ALA A 215 8.50 -10.59 -30.06
CA ALA A 215 7.28 -10.30 -29.32
C ALA A 215 7.44 -9.87 -27.84
N GLY A 216 7.56 -8.55 -27.63
CA GLY A 216 6.75 -7.92 -26.57
C GLY A 216 7.43 -7.33 -25.33
N ALA A 217 8.75 -7.16 -25.25
CA ALA A 217 9.36 -6.43 -24.14
C ALA A 217 10.31 -5.33 -24.62
N LEU A 218 9.92 -4.05 -24.45
CA LEU A 218 10.78 -2.88 -24.68
C LEU A 218 11.50 -2.49 -23.38
N VAL A 219 12.83 -2.43 -23.44
CA VAL A 219 13.67 -1.78 -22.41
C VAL A 219 14.00 -0.37 -22.92
N VAL A 220 13.43 0.66 -22.29
CA VAL A 220 13.72 2.06 -22.59
C VAL A 220 14.96 2.50 -21.81
N GLY A 221 16.08 2.74 -22.50
CA GLY A 221 17.25 3.39 -21.92
C GLY A 221 17.28 4.87 -22.29
N LEU A 222 17.08 5.78 -21.32
CA LEU A 222 17.28 7.22 -21.54
C LEU A 222 18.78 7.55 -21.55
N GLY A 223 19.30 7.95 -22.71
CA GLY A 223 20.63 8.55 -22.83
C GLY A 223 20.64 9.98 -22.31
N GLY A 224 21.53 10.30 -21.37
CA GLY A 224 21.75 11.67 -20.92
C GLY A 224 22.48 12.49 -21.98
N SER A 225 22.04 13.73 -22.19
CA SER A 225 22.61 14.69 -23.13
C SER A 225 24.03 15.10 -22.74
N GLY A 226 25.01 14.72 -23.56
CA GLY A 226 26.30 15.37 -23.59
C GLY A 226 26.13 16.74 -24.26
N SER A 227 26.59 17.80 -23.59
CA SER A 227 26.58 19.14 -24.16
C SER A 227 27.56 19.22 -25.33
N GLY A 228 27.02 19.38 -26.54
CA GLY A 228 27.78 19.76 -27.72
C GLY A 228 27.64 18.79 -28.87
N SER A 229 27.16 19.31 -30.00
CA SER A 229 26.87 18.66 -31.29
C SER A 229 25.51 17.95 -31.39
N ALA A 230 24.87 18.17 -32.53
CA ALA A 230 23.47 17.91 -32.82
C ALA A 230 23.16 16.41 -32.91
N GLU A 231 22.78 15.82 -31.79
CA GLU A 231 22.25 14.46 -31.71
C GLU A 231 20.84 14.51 -31.09
N PRO A 232 19.95 13.58 -31.47
CA PRO A 232 18.53 13.72 -31.22
C PRO A 232 18.18 13.54 -29.73
N THR A 233 17.12 14.21 -29.28
CA THR A 233 16.68 14.17 -27.89
C THR A 233 16.19 12.76 -27.54
N ALA A 234 16.43 12.32 -26.30
CA ALA A 234 16.23 10.95 -25.80
C ALA A 234 14.80 10.39 -25.91
N TRP A 235 13.85 11.16 -26.46
CA TRP A 235 12.47 10.78 -26.72
C TRP A 235 12.27 10.06 -28.06
N GLU A 236 13.16 10.26 -29.04
CA GLU A 236 13.06 9.59 -30.36
C GLU A 236 13.16 8.05 -30.23
N HIS A 237 13.89 7.55 -29.23
CA HIS A 237 14.11 6.10 -29.05
C HIS A 237 12.93 5.33 -28.42
N VAL A 238 11.90 5.99 -27.88
CA VAL A 238 10.72 5.29 -27.34
C VAL A 238 9.85 4.71 -28.45
N TRP A 239 9.90 5.31 -29.65
CA TRP A 239 9.04 4.95 -30.78
C TRP A 239 9.75 4.32 -31.98
N ASP A 240 11.07 4.24 -31.97
CA ASP A 240 11.87 3.78 -33.11
C ASP A 240 11.82 2.26 -33.40
N ASN A 241 11.03 1.50 -32.63
CA ASN A 241 10.74 0.10 -32.96
C ASN A 241 9.49 -0.01 -33.82
N ALA A 242 9.69 0.08 -35.14
CA ALA A 242 8.73 -0.31 -36.18
C ALA A 242 8.18 -1.75 -36.04
N ASP A 243 8.72 -2.56 -35.13
CA ASP A 243 8.37 -3.96 -34.91
C ASP A 243 7.27 -4.22 -33.84
N THR A 244 6.73 -3.21 -33.15
CA THR A 244 5.45 -3.38 -32.40
C THR A 244 4.22 -3.32 -33.33
N GLY A 245 4.36 -3.81 -34.55
CA GLY A 245 3.36 -3.77 -35.60
C GLY A 245 1.94 -4.02 -35.10
N ASN A 246 1.08 -3.05 -35.38
CA ASN A 246 -0.37 -3.18 -35.60
C ASN A 246 -1.34 -3.39 -34.43
N ALA A 247 -0.93 -3.51 -33.16
CA ALA A 247 -1.90 -3.83 -32.11
C ALA A 247 -2.49 -2.63 -31.33
N LEU A 248 -1.76 -1.51 -31.16
CA LEU A 248 -2.16 -0.50 -30.17
C LEU A 248 -2.87 0.73 -30.75
N ILE A 249 -2.74 1.03 -32.05
CA ILE A 249 -3.22 2.30 -32.62
C ILE A 249 -3.71 2.03 -34.04
N ALA A 250 -4.99 1.68 -34.20
CA ALA A 250 -5.62 1.67 -35.52
C ALA A 250 -6.18 3.07 -35.79
N PRO A 251 -5.49 3.93 -36.55
CA PRO A 251 -6.08 5.21 -36.92
C PRO A 251 -7.38 5.00 -37.71
N GLY A 252 -8.36 5.87 -37.46
CA GLY A 252 -9.60 5.93 -38.26
C GLY A 252 -10.82 5.21 -37.69
N ASP A 253 -10.81 4.75 -36.44
CA ASP A 253 -12.01 4.18 -35.78
C ASP A 253 -13.02 5.25 -35.28
N GLY A 254 -12.71 6.53 -35.50
CA GLY A 254 -13.53 7.67 -35.09
C GLY A 254 -13.51 7.96 -33.59
N ARG A 255 -12.70 7.24 -32.79
CA ARG A 255 -12.55 7.48 -31.36
C ARG A 255 -11.42 8.48 -31.10
N LEU A 256 -11.57 9.27 -30.04
CA LEU A 256 -10.53 10.17 -29.55
C LEU A 256 -9.51 9.38 -28.74
N ARG A 257 -8.22 9.56 -29.05
CA ARG A 257 -7.11 8.91 -28.33
C ARG A 257 -6.78 9.73 -27.08
N VAL A 258 -6.79 9.12 -25.91
CA VAL A 258 -6.65 9.81 -24.62
C VAL A 258 -5.43 9.30 -23.88
N PHE A 259 -4.59 10.23 -23.44
CA PHE A 259 -3.47 9.97 -22.55
C PHE A 259 -3.75 10.54 -21.17
N LEU A 260 -3.65 9.71 -20.14
CA LEU A 260 -3.84 10.15 -18.75
C LEU A 260 -2.51 10.61 -18.16
N LEU A 261 -2.51 11.76 -17.50
CA LEU A 261 -1.39 12.23 -16.68
C LEU A 261 -1.81 12.22 -15.21
N TYR A 262 -1.12 11.43 -14.38
CA TYR A 262 -1.51 11.23 -12.99
C TYR A 262 -0.32 11.23 -12.02
N GLY A 263 -0.51 11.72 -10.79
CA GLY A 263 0.58 11.86 -9.82
C GLY A 263 0.61 13.25 -9.18
N GLN A 264 1.78 13.75 -8.79
CA GLN A 264 1.87 15.04 -8.09
C GLN A 264 2.51 16.16 -8.92
N SER A 265 3.41 15.84 -9.84
CA SER A 265 4.25 16.84 -10.51
C SER A 265 3.70 17.29 -11.87
N TYR A 266 2.40 17.12 -12.08
CA TYR A 266 1.72 17.58 -13.28
C TYR A 266 0.93 18.84 -13.01
N SER A 267 1.64 19.95 -12.79
CA SER A 267 1.03 21.26 -12.95
C SER A 267 1.03 21.59 -14.44
N ILE A 268 -0.14 21.53 -15.05
CA ILE A 268 -0.41 22.22 -16.30
C ILE A 268 -1.37 23.32 -15.92
N GLY A 269 -0.82 24.50 -15.62
CA GLY A 269 -1.62 25.62 -15.16
C GLY A 269 -2.28 25.38 -13.81
N THR A 270 -1.50 25.43 -12.73
CA THR A 270 -2.08 25.99 -11.49
C THR A 270 -2.48 27.43 -11.79
N ILE A 271 -3.78 27.62 -12.00
CA ILE A 271 -4.40 28.92 -12.27
C ILE A 271 -4.29 29.74 -10.99
N ASP A 272 -3.40 30.73 -10.98
CA ASP A 272 -3.66 31.93 -10.19
C ASP A 272 -4.67 32.75 -11.00
N SER A 273 -5.76 33.12 -10.36
CA SER A 273 -7.10 33.41 -10.90
C SER A 273 -7.26 34.68 -11.77
N GLY A 274 -6.22 35.16 -12.46
CA GLY A 274 -6.27 36.45 -13.17
C GLY A 274 -5.60 36.45 -14.53
N SER A 275 -6.44 36.50 -15.58
CA SER A 275 -6.11 36.97 -16.94
C SER A 275 -5.30 36.03 -17.84
N TYR A 276 -6.00 35.28 -18.71
CA TYR A 276 -5.42 34.76 -19.94
C TYR A 276 -5.62 35.77 -21.06
N ALA A 277 -4.53 36.27 -21.65
CA ALA A 277 -4.55 36.52 -23.08
C ALA A 277 -4.50 35.15 -23.74
N ALA A 278 -5.39 34.85 -24.70
CA ALA A 278 -5.23 33.71 -25.60
C ALA A 278 -3.80 33.79 -26.14
N ALA A 279 -2.91 32.96 -25.61
CA ALA A 279 -1.54 32.94 -26.06
C ALA A 279 -1.62 32.55 -27.53
N SER A 280 -1.07 33.41 -28.41
CA SER A 280 -0.73 32.97 -29.75
C SER A 280 -0.08 31.60 -29.60
N ALA A 281 -0.63 30.60 -30.28
CA ALA A 281 -0.06 29.27 -30.39
C ALA A 281 1.46 29.40 -30.46
N TYR A 282 2.18 28.49 -29.80
CA TYR A 282 3.62 28.35 -29.97
C TYR A 282 3.94 28.64 -31.44
N ASN A 283 4.83 29.59 -31.73
CA ASN A 283 5.11 30.02 -33.10
C ASN A 283 5.85 28.92 -33.92
N SER A 284 5.91 27.70 -33.39
CA SER A 284 6.06 26.50 -34.18
C SER A 284 4.69 26.17 -34.78
N THR A 285 4.61 26.11 -36.08
CA THR A 285 3.54 25.56 -36.91
C THR A 285 3.10 24.11 -36.58
N ALA A 286 3.39 23.58 -35.39
CA ALA A 286 3.48 22.14 -35.10
C ALA A 286 2.21 21.51 -34.50
N PHE A 287 1.41 22.23 -33.72
CA PHE A 287 0.12 21.70 -33.24
C PHE A 287 -1.01 22.24 -34.10
N ASP A 288 -1.43 21.45 -35.08
CA ASP A 288 -2.77 21.60 -35.62
C ASP A 288 -3.74 21.41 -34.45
N ALA A 289 -4.44 22.48 -34.06
CA ALA A 289 -5.37 22.50 -32.93
C ALA A 289 -6.50 21.47 -33.08
N SER A 290 -6.69 20.89 -34.28
CA SER A 290 -7.61 19.78 -34.51
C SER A 290 -7.04 18.41 -34.07
N ASN A 291 -5.72 18.27 -33.93
CA ASN A 291 -5.04 17.00 -33.65
C ASN A 291 -4.55 16.87 -32.20
N ALA A 292 -4.42 17.97 -31.46
CA ALA A 292 -4.02 17.98 -30.05
C ALA A 292 -5.07 18.72 -29.24
N LEU A 293 -5.74 18.02 -28.33
CA LEU A 293 -6.90 18.48 -27.58
C LEU A 293 -6.68 18.36 -26.07
N MET A 294 -7.44 19.15 -25.31
CA MET A 294 -7.53 19.05 -23.86
C MET A 294 -8.88 19.59 -23.36
N PRO A 295 -9.23 19.42 -22.07
CA PRO A 295 -10.42 20.04 -21.49
C PRO A 295 -10.39 21.58 -21.59
N SER A 296 -11.54 22.21 -21.89
CA SER A 296 -11.62 23.66 -22.14
C SER A 296 -11.29 24.57 -20.95
N VAL A 297 -11.43 24.06 -19.72
CA VAL A 297 -11.16 24.79 -18.48
C VAL A 297 -9.73 24.59 -17.96
N GLY A 298 -8.84 24.06 -18.80
CA GLY A 298 -7.52 23.59 -18.38
C GLY A 298 -7.63 22.37 -17.46
N LEU A 299 -6.54 22.05 -16.77
CA LEU A 299 -6.32 20.75 -16.16
C LEU A 299 -6.49 20.69 -14.63
N LEU A 300 -7.07 21.73 -14.02
CA LEU A 300 -7.33 21.71 -12.57
C LEU A 300 -8.25 20.56 -12.16
N VAL A 301 -7.98 19.97 -11.01
CA VAL A 301 -8.63 18.73 -10.52
C VAL A 301 -10.11 18.92 -10.19
N ALA A 302 -10.58 20.16 -10.00
CA ALA A 302 -11.94 20.47 -9.54
C ALA A 302 -12.86 21.15 -10.57
N THR A 303 -12.38 21.52 -11.76
CA THR A 303 -13.19 22.30 -12.70
C THR A 303 -14.05 21.40 -13.60
N ASN A 304 -15.35 21.69 -13.63
CA ASN A 304 -16.29 21.05 -14.57
C ASN A 304 -15.99 21.55 -15.99
N PHE A 305 -15.87 20.63 -16.94
CA PHE A 305 -15.79 20.93 -18.37
C PHE A 305 -16.78 20.09 -19.14
N SER A 306 -17.25 20.64 -20.26
CA SER A 306 -18.17 19.99 -21.20
C SER A 306 -17.66 20.00 -22.64
N THR A 307 -16.55 20.71 -22.91
CA THR A 307 -16.00 20.88 -24.26
C THR A 307 -14.50 20.62 -24.27
N LEU A 308 -14.01 20.27 -25.45
CA LEU A 308 -12.58 20.16 -25.75
C LEU A 308 -12.10 21.45 -26.41
N THR A 309 -10.85 21.81 -26.17
CA THR A 309 -10.15 22.90 -26.84
C THR A 309 -8.80 22.38 -27.36
N GLY A 310 -8.18 23.12 -28.28
CA GLY A 310 -6.82 22.83 -28.69
C GLY A 310 -5.86 22.87 -27.49
N LEU A 311 -4.94 21.91 -27.43
CA LEU A 311 -3.87 21.89 -26.44
C LEU A 311 -3.06 23.18 -26.59
N PHE A 312 -2.93 23.92 -25.50
CA PHE A 312 -2.10 25.11 -25.43
C PHE A 312 -1.20 25.04 -24.21
N GLU A 313 -0.03 25.67 -24.31
CA GLU A 313 0.92 25.74 -23.20
C GLU A 313 0.65 26.94 -22.31
N GLN A 314 1.01 26.79 -21.03
CA GLN A 314 0.95 27.90 -20.08
C GLN A 314 2.09 28.89 -20.38
N LYS A 315 1.81 30.18 -20.32
CA LYS A 315 2.85 31.21 -20.19
C LYS A 315 3.08 31.52 -18.71
N ASN A 316 4.33 31.62 -18.28
CA ASN A 316 4.64 32.17 -16.97
C ASN A 316 4.34 33.68 -16.93
N GLY A 317 4.43 34.29 -15.74
CA GLY A 317 4.21 35.73 -15.56
C GLY A 317 5.11 36.65 -16.38
N ASN A 318 6.20 36.12 -16.96
CA ASN A 318 7.10 36.85 -17.85
C ASN A 318 6.73 36.69 -19.33
N GLY A 319 5.61 36.02 -19.64
CA GLY A 319 5.18 35.73 -21.00
C GLY A 319 5.97 34.62 -21.70
N ALA A 320 6.96 34.01 -21.03
CA ALA A 320 7.68 32.87 -21.57
C ALA A 320 6.83 31.62 -21.41
N THR A 321 6.77 30.82 -22.46
CA THR A 321 6.05 29.56 -22.44
C THR A 321 6.74 28.59 -21.48
N VAL A 322 5.97 28.02 -20.56
CA VAL A 322 6.41 26.93 -19.70
C VAL A 322 5.90 25.67 -20.34
N GLU A 323 6.83 24.99 -21.01
CA GLU A 323 6.66 23.66 -21.54
C GLU A 323 6.14 22.74 -20.43
N THR A 324 5.13 21.96 -20.76
CA THR A 324 4.53 21.04 -19.80
C THR A 324 4.74 19.63 -20.28
N VAL A 325 4.83 18.68 -19.34
CA VAL A 325 5.00 17.27 -19.70
C VAL A 325 3.88 16.78 -20.64
N ALA A 326 2.67 17.35 -20.62
CA ALA A 326 1.65 17.01 -21.61
C ALA A 326 2.01 17.45 -23.02
N SER A 327 2.46 18.69 -23.20
CA SER A 327 2.69 19.22 -24.54
C SER A 327 3.84 18.50 -25.22
N GLU A 328 4.93 18.23 -24.50
CA GLU A 328 6.01 17.40 -25.03
C GLU A 328 5.60 15.97 -25.26
N TRP A 329 4.76 15.40 -24.40
CA TRP A 329 4.33 14.03 -24.62
C TRP A 329 3.46 13.90 -25.88
N VAL A 330 2.51 14.83 -26.09
CA VAL A 330 1.70 14.86 -27.31
C VAL A 330 2.58 15.12 -28.53
N LYS A 331 3.56 16.02 -28.43
CA LYS A 331 4.53 16.27 -29.49
C LYS A 331 5.28 15.00 -29.87
N GLY A 332 5.89 14.31 -28.89
CA GLY A 332 6.64 13.08 -29.13
C GLY A 332 5.80 11.96 -29.73
N VAL A 333 4.52 11.84 -29.32
CA VAL A 333 3.58 10.88 -29.94
C VAL A 333 3.31 11.24 -31.40
N LEU A 334 3.01 12.51 -31.69
CA LEU A 334 2.72 12.97 -33.05
C LEU A 334 3.93 12.85 -33.97
N GLU A 335 5.12 13.25 -33.51
CA GLU A 335 6.38 13.10 -34.24
C GLU A 335 6.70 11.63 -34.48
N GLY A 336 6.49 10.76 -33.48
CA GLY A 336 6.65 9.31 -33.62
C GLY A 336 5.69 8.69 -34.64
N TRP A 337 4.43 9.16 -34.70
CA TRP A 337 3.48 8.72 -35.73
C TRP A 337 3.88 9.18 -37.13
N ASP A 338 4.31 10.42 -37.28
CA ASP A 338 4.78 10.94 -38.57
C ASP A 338 6.01 10.15 -39.06
N ALA A 339 6.99 9.91 -38.17
CA ALA A 339 8.18 9.13 -38.47
C ALA A 339 7.84 7.69 -38.88
N ALA A 340 6.82 7.09 -38.24
CA ALA A 340 6.31 5.77 -38.58
C ALA A 340 5.37 5.75 -39.82
N GLY A 341 5.06 6.91 -40.42
CA GLY A 341 4.12 7.01 -41.54
C GLY A 341 2.68 6.64 -41.18
N LEU A 342 2.30 6.78 -39.91
CA LEU A 342 0.96 6.47 -39.41
C LEU A 342 0.03 7.68 -39.61
N SER A 343 -1.24 7.41 -39.93
CA SER A 343 -2.25 8.47 -39.98
C SER A 343 -2.46 9.03 -38.57
N ARG A 344 -2.43 10.36 -38.44
CA ARG A 344 -2.73 11.04 -37.19
C ARG A 344 -4.18 10.78 -36.78
N SER A 345 -4.38 10.43 -35.52
CA SER A 345 -5.69 10.50 -34.85
C SER A 345 -5.68 11.67 -33.87
N PRO A 346 -6.80 12.37 -33.64
CA PRO A 346 -6.83 13.39 -32.61
C PRO A 346 -6.45 12.79 -31.25
N ILE A 347 -5.53 13.46 -30.58
CA ILE A 347 -5.03 13.12 -29.25
C ILE A 347 -5.62 14.10 -28.25
N ALA A 348 -6.10 13.61 -27.11
CA ALA A 348 -6.44 14.41 -25.96
C ALA A 348 -5.61 14.03 -24.73
N VAL A 349 -5.23 15.04 -23.95
CA VAL A 349 -4.57 14.82 -22.66
C VAL A 349 -5.54 15.07 -21.52
N CYS A 350 -5.63 14.11 -20.61
CA CYS A 350 -6.41 14.23 -19.38
C CYS A 350 -5.47 14.18 -18.18
N ALA A 351 -5.07 15.36 -17.68
CA ALA A 351 -4.27 15.46 -16.47
C ALA A 351 -5.12 15.60 -15.21
N SER A 352 -4.71 14.90 -14.16
CA SER A 352 -5.30 14.97 -12.83
C SER A 352 -4.25 14.93 -11.72
N GLY A 353 -3.09 15.55 -11.96
CA GLY A 353 -2.04 15.65 -10.96
C GLY A 353 -2.42 16.57 -9.79
N ILE A 354 -2.02 16.20 -8.57
CA ILE A 354 -2.21 17.02 -7.36
C ILE A 354 -0.87 17.22 -6.67
N GLY A 355 -0.31 18.44 -6.78
CA GLY A 355 0.95 18.81 -6.13
C GLY A 355 0.97 18.49 -4.64
N GLY A 356 2.11 17.98 -4.16
CA GLY A 356 2.32 17.67 -2.73
C GLY A 356 1.46 16.51 -2.20
N THR A 357 0.79 15.76 -3.07
CA THR A 357 -0.11 14.67 -2.64
C THR A 357 0.65 13.35 -2.58
N PRO A 358 0.70 12.67 -1.42
CA PRO A 358 1.33 11.37 -1.31
C PRO A 358 0.50 10.29 -2.01
N VAL A 359 1.13 9.19 -2.45
CA VAL A 359 0.46 8.14 -3.24
C VAL A 359 -0.81 7.59 -2.59
N GLN A 360 -0.86 7.50 -1.26
CA GLN A 360 -2.01 7.02 -0.49
C GLN A 360 -3.29 7.81 -0.83
N ASN A 361 -3.13 9.11 -1.09
CA ASN A 361 -4.22 10.02 -1.45
C ASN A 361 -4.52 10.00 -2.96
N LEU A 362 -3.84 9.16 -3.73
CA LEU A 362 -4.06 8.87 -5.15
C LEU A 362 -4.53 7.42 -5.38
N MET A 363 -4.66 6.63 -4.31
CA MET A 363 -5.13 5.24 -4.38
C MET A 363 -6.64 5.17 -4.64
N VAL A 364 -7.11 3.99 -5.04
CA VAL A 364 -8.54 3.69 -5.23
C VAL A 364 -9.37 4.13 -4.02
N GLY A 365 -10.45 4.86 -4.28
CA GLY A 365 -11.34 5.38 -3.26
C GLY A 365 -10.92 6.74 -2.69
N SER A 366 -9.71 7.23 -2.99
CA SER A 366 -9.30 8.59 -2.64
C SER A 366 -9.98 9.64 -3.53
N ASP A 367 -10.03 10.88 -3.04
CA ASP A 367 -10.52 12.02 -3.82
C ASP A 367 -9.71 12.21 -5.11
N GLY A 368 -8.39 12.03 -5.05
CA GLY A 368 -7.52 12.16 -6.22
C GLY A 368 -7.81 11.11 -7.29
N PHE A 369 -8.12 9.87 -6.90
CA PHE A 369 -8.47 8.81 -7.84
C PHE A 369 -9.86 9.04 -8.43
N ASN A 370 -10.84 9.40 -7.58
CA ASN A 370 -12.20 9.67 -8.02
C ASN A 370 -12.25 10.87 -8.98
N ALA A 371 -11.47 11.92 -8.71
CA ALA A 371 -11.37 13.08 -9.59
C ALA A 371 -10.79 12.72 -10.98
N LEU A 372 -9.76 11.86 -11.04
CA LEU A 372 -9.23 11.35 -12.31
C LEU A 372 -10.32 10.63 -13.11
N MET A 373 -11.07 9.72 -12.47
CA MET A 373 -12.11 8.94 -13.16
C MET A 373 -13.28 9.81 -13.61
N THR A 374 -13.75 10.73 -12.77
CA THR A 374 -14.79 11.70 -13.16
C THR A 374 -14.34 12.58 -14.33
N LYS A 375 -13.07 13.00 -14.36
CA LYS A 375 -12.52 13.73 -15.51
C LYS A 375 -12.49 12.88 -16.78
N LEU A 376 -12.16 11.59 -16.68
CA LEU A 376 -12.18 10.69 -17.83
C LEU A 376 -13.60 10.47 -18.38
N GLU A 377 -14.60 10.34 -17.51
CA GLU A 377 -16.01 10.27 -17.92
C GLU A 377 -16.46 11.55 -18.67
N ARG A 378 -16.04 12.71 -18.16
CA ARG A 378 -16.31 14.00 -18.81
C ARG A 378 -15.56 14.15 -20.13
N MET A 379 -14.33 13.64 -20.22
CA MET A 379 -13.56 13.59 -21.46
C MET A 379 -14.30 12.77 -22.51
N LYS A 380 -14.84 11.61 -22.14
CA LYS A 380 -15.69 10.80 -23.03
C LYS A 380 -16.92 11.57 -23.51
N ALA A 381 -17.63 12.22 -22.59
CA ALA A 381 -18.82 13.00 -22.93
C ALA A 381 -18.49 14.17 -23.88
N ALA A 382 -17.41 14.90 -23.61
CA ALA A 382 -16.94 16.01 -24.43
C ALA A 382 -16.46 15.55 -25.81
N ALA A 383 -15.82 14.38 -25.91
CA ALA A 383 -15.45 13.76 -27.17
C ALA A 383 -16.68 13.42 -28.02
N ILE A 384 -17.70 12.78 -27.42
CA ILE A 384 -18.94 12.47 -28.13
C ILE A 384 -19.63 13.76 -28.60
N ALA A 385 -19.67 14.80 -27.76
CA ALA A 385 -20.22 16.10 -28.12
C ALA A 385 -19.45 16.79 -29.27
N ALA A 386 -18.14 16.52 -29.39
CA ALA A 386 -17.30 17.00 -30.49
C ALA A 386 -17.38 16.13 -31.76
N GLY A 387 -18.23 15.10 -31.78
CA GLY A 387 -18.47 14.24 -32.96
C GLY A 387 -17.64 12.96 -33.00
N PHE A 388 -16.87 12.64 -31.96
CA PHE A 388 -16.17 11.36 -31.86
C PHE A 388 -17.14 10.23 -31.48
N THR A 389 -16.87 9.00 -31.91
CA THR A 389 -17.68 7.82 -31.56
C THR A 389 -17.47 7.34 -30.12
N GLY A 390 -16.38 7.78 -29.48
CA GLY A 390 -15.99 7.43 -28.13
C GLY A 390 -14.57 7.87 -27.81
N ILE A 391 -13.95 7.23 -26.82
CA ILE A 391 -12.54 7.43 -26.47
C ILE A 391 -11.81 6.08 -26.41
N VAL A 392 -10.49 6.12 -26.57
CA VAL A 392 -9.54 5.05 -26.22
C VAL A 392 -8.49 5.64 -25.32
N VAL A 393 -8.21 5.01 -24.18
CA VAL A 393 -7.14 5.38 -23.27
C VAL A 393 -5.90 4.56 -23.61
N ASP A 394 -4.90 5.24 -24.15
CA ASP A 394 -3.72 4.61 -24.73
C ASP A 394 -2.64 4.30 -23.70
N ALA A 395 -2.47 5.22 -22.75
CA ALA A 395 -1.53 5.04 -21.66
C ALA A 395 -1.86 5.98 -20.50
N VAL A 396 -1.30 5.63 -19.35
CA VAL A 396 -1.26 6.47 -18.16
C VAL A 396 0.18 6.78 -17.84
N ALA A 397 0.57 8.05 -17.92
CA ALA A 397 1.85 8.48 -17.40
C ALA A 397 1.70 8.84 -15.92
N TYR A 398 2.45 8.16 -15.07
CA TYR A 398 2.40 8.29 -13.61
C TYR A 398 3.71 8.84 -13.05
N PHE A 399 3.63 10.02 -12.42
CA PHE A 399 4.79 10.75 -11.89
C PHE A 399 4.54 11.17 -10.45
N GLN A 400 5.08 10.39 -9.51
CA GLN A 400 4.91 10.62 -8.07
C GLN A 400 6.07 10.02 -7.27
N GLY A 401 6.25 10.53 -6.05
CA GLY A 401 7.06 10.00 -4.94
C GLY A 401 7.68 11.11 -4.07
N GLU A 402 7.73 12.36 -4.55
CA GLU A 402 8.22 13.53 -3.82
C GLU A 402 7.53 13.74 -2.46
N ALA A 403 6.19 13.80 -2.43
CA ALA A 403 5.43 13.92 -1.19
C ALA A 403 5.54 12.71 -0.24
N ASN A 404 5.99 11.55 -0.72
CA ASN A 404 6.16 10.35 0.12
C ASN A 404 7.50 10.34 0.87
N ARG A 405 8.37 11.34 0.68
CA ARG A 405 9.65 11.43 1.42
C ARG A 405 9.48 11.66 2.92
N SER A 406 8.51 12.51 3.27
CA SER A 406 8.25 12.95 4.64
C SER A 406 7.29 12.04 5.38
N ASP A 407 6.70 11.05 4.69
CA ASP A 407 5.78 10.11 5.31
C ASP A 407 6.58 9.11 6.18
N PRO A 408 6.37 9.08 7.51
CA PRO A 408 7.01 8.10 8.39
C PRO A 408 6.57 6.67 8.06
N VAL A 409 5.43 6.50 7.36
CA VAL A 409 5.09 5.27 6.66
C VAL A 409 5.92 5.22 5.38
N ARG A 410 7.24 5.04 5.54
CA ARG A 410 8.10 4.60 4.46
C ARG A 410 7.69 3.18 4.12
N ALA A 411 6.66 3.07 3.29
CA ALA A 411 6.26 1.84 2.66
C ALA A 411 7.54 1.20 2.14
N SER A 412 7.90 0.04 2.69
CA SER A 412 9.04 -0.73 2.20
C SER A 412 8.96 -0.82 0.67
N ARG A 413 10.09 -1.01 -0.03
CA ARG A 413 10.08 -1.16 -1.50
C ARG A 413 8.99 -2.13 -2.01
N PHE A 414 8.65 -3.15 -1.21
CA PHE A 414 7.60 -4.12 -1.48
C PHE A 414 6.20 -3.55 -1.30
N GLU A 415 5.97 -2.75 -0.27
CA GLU A 415 4.69 -2.09 -0.07
C GLU A 415 4.45 -1.02 -1.14
N TRP A 416 5.47 -0.26 -1.53
CA TRP A 416 5.38 0.64 -2.68
C TRP A 416 5.01 -0.11 -3.96
N ALA A 417 5.71 -1.22 -4.25
CA ALA A 417 5.42 -2.04 -5.41
C ALA A 417 3.98 -2.60 -5.39
N ARG A 418 3.51 -3.01 -4.21
CA ARG A 418 2.12 -3.47 -4.01
C ARG A 418 1.12 -2.35 -4.29
N MET A 419 1.35 -1.15 -3.76
CA MET A 419 0.47 0.01 -3.99
C MET A 419 0.45 0.40 -5.48
N MET A 420 1.60 0.44 -6.14
CA MET A 420 1.67 0.73 -7.58
C MET A 420 0.93 -0.33 -8.42
N ALA A 421 1.05 -1.60 -8.07
CA ALA A 421 0.32 -2.67 -8.75
C ALA A 421 -1.21 -2.52 -8.57
N GLN A 422 -1.67 -2.25 -7.34
CA GLN A 422 -3.09 -2.01 -7.06
C GLN A 422 -3.63 -0.78 -7.76
N LEU A 423 -2.85 0.31 -7.80
CA LEU A 423 -3.24 1.53 -8.49
C LEU A 423 -3.38 1.29 -9.99
N GLN A 424 -2.40 0.62 -10.61
CA GLN A 424 -2.44 0.29 -12.03
C GLN A 424 -3.67 -0.54 -12.39
N GLU A 425 -3.89 -1.66 -11.68
CA GLU A 425 -5.02 -2.56 -11.93
C GLU A 425 -6.34 -1.80 -11.86
N ALA A 426 -6.48 -0.92 -10.89
CA ALA A 426 -7.70 -0.13 -10.73
C ALA A 426 -7.88 0.95 -11.80
N ILE A 427 -6.81 1.64 -12.20
CA ILE A 427 -6.88 2.61 -13.30
C ILE A 427 -7.23 1.88 -14.60
N GLU A 428 -6.58 0.75 -14.90
CA GLU A 428 -6.86 -0.04 -16.09
C GLU A 428 -8.33 -0.50 -16.10
N TYR A 429 -8.79 -1.13 -15.02
CA TYR A 429 -10.17 -1.60 -14.89
C TYR A 429 -11.18 -0.48 -15.12
N ARG A 430 -11.00 0.67 -14.47
CA ARG A 430 -11.92 1.82 -14.58
C ARG A 430 -11.83 2.51 -15.93
N ALA A 431 -10.64 2.70 -16.47
CA ALA A 431 -10.44 3.31 -17.78
C ALA A 431 -11.10 2.49 -18.89
N ARG A 432 -10.98 1.15 -18.83
CA ARG A 432 -11.67 0.24 -19.75
C ARG A 432 -13.17 0.27 -19.59
N ALA A 433 -13.67 0.27 -18.35
CA ALA A 433 -15.11 0.39 -18.09
C ALA A 433 -15.69 1.71 -18.64
N ILE A 434 -14.97 2.83 -18.50
CA ILE A 434 -15.41 4.13 -18.99
C ILE A 434 -15.32 4.21 -20.52
N SER A 435 -14.18 3.84 -21.12
CA SER A 435 -13.95 3.92 -22.57
C SER A 435 -14.76 2.89 -23.36
N GLY A 436 -15.02 1.72 -22.78
CA GLY A 436 -15.54 0.54 -23.48
C GLY A 436 -14.46 -0.22 -24.27
N GLN A 437 -13.18 0.12 -24.09
CA GLN A 437 -12.07 -0.56 -24.78
C GLN A 437 -11.77 -1.92 -24.13
N MET A 438 -11.33 -2.88 -24.94
CA MET A 438 -10.93 -4.21 -24.47
C MET A 438 -9.41 -4.31 -24.28
N GLU A 439 -8.68 -3.41 -24.92
CA GLU A 439 -7.24 -3.31 -24.91
C GLU A 439 -6.74 -2.88 -23.52
N PRO A 440 -5.66 -3.50 -23.00
CA PRO A 440 -5.02 -3.07 -21.76
C PRO A 440 -4.59 -1.60 -21.81
N VAL A 441 -4.62 -0.94 -20.66
CA VAL A 441 -4.13 0.44 -20.52
C VAL A 441 -2.75 0.41 -19.84
N PRO A 442 -1.63 0.53 -20.58
CA PRO A 442 -0.31 0.52 -19.99
C PRO A 442 -0.10 1.73 -19.08
N MET A 443 0.58 1.51 -17.95
CA MET A 443 1.01 2.58 -17.04
C MET A 443 2.52 2.78 -17.16
N LEU A 444 2.91 3.97 -17.60
CA LEU A 444 4.29 4.44 -17.71
C LEU A 444 4.67 5.14 -16.41
N ILE A 445 5.54 4.51 -15.62
CA ILE A 445 5.98 5.08 -14.33
C ILE A 445 7.31 5.79 -14.56
N SER A 446 7.35 7.09 -14.28
CA SER A 446 8.59 7.87 -14.34
C SER A 446 9.28 7.89 -12.98
N ASN A 447 10.61 7.80 -13.00
CA ASN A 447 11.42 8.01 -11.81
C ASN A 447 11.56 9.49 -11.53
N ILE A 448 11.49 9.86 -10.26
CA ILE A 448 11.77 11.22 -9.83
C ILE A 448 13.27 11.46 -9.82
N SER A 449 13.67 12.68 -10.14
CA SER A 449 15.05 13.16 -10.04
C SER A 449 15.79 12.65 -8.79
N ARG A 450 17.07 12.30 -8.97
CA ARG A 450 17.92 11.58 -8.01
C ARG A 450 18.03 12.16 -6.60
N ASN A 451 17.88 13.46 -6.41
CA ASN A 451 18.20 14.14 -5.13
C ASN A 451 17.14 13.97 -4.05
N SER A 452 16.29 12.96 -4.22
CA SER A 452 14.89 13.20 -3.96
C SER A 452 14.13 11.91 -3.58
N LEU A 453 14.70 10.72 -3.76
CA LEU A 453 14.16 9.51 -3.13
C LEU A 453 15.28 8.75 -2.41
N PRO A 454 15.01 8.13 -1.25
CA PRO A 454 15.85 7.05 -0.74
C PRO A 454 15.97 5.95 -1.80
N ALA A 455 17.16 5.36 -1.96
CA ALA A 455 17.46 4.34 -2.98
C ALA A 455 16.45 3.17 -3.03
N GLU A 456 15.78 2.90 -1.90
CA GLU A 456 14.78 1.85 -1.73
C GLU A 456 13.50 2.08 -2.55
N ILE A 457 13.05 3.33 -2.73
CA ILE A 457 11.79 3.61 -3.46
C ILE A 457 11.97 3.41 -4.97
N ASN A 458 13.11 3.83 -5.53
CA ASN A 458 13.45 3.56 -6.94
C ASN A 458 13.49 2.05 -7.24
N SER A 459 14.02 1.26 -6.30
CA SER A 459 14.00 -0.20 -6.44
C SER A 459 12.58 -0.78 -6.38
N GLY A 460 11.66 -0.14 -5.65
CA GLY A 460 10.26 -0.55 -5.58
C GLY A 460 9.49 -0.31 -6.88
N ALA A 461 9.71 0.82 -7.57
CA ALA A 461 9.08 1.09 -8.87
C ALA A 461 9.56 0.10 -9.95
N ILE A 462 10.87 -0.22 -9.96
CA ILE A 462 11.44 -1.24 -10.87
C ILE A 462 10.88 -2.62 -10.54
N LEU A 463 10.83 -3.01 -9.25
CA LEU A 463 10.29 -4.31 -8.84
C LEU A 463 8.78 -4.42 -9.12
N ALA A 464 8.05 -3.31 -9.07
CA ALA A 464 6.68 -3.25 -9.55
C ALA A 464 6.65 -3.54 -11.05
N ALA A 465 7.49 -2.87 -11.85
CA ALA A 465 7.63 -3.08 -13.30
C ALA A 465 7.88 -4.55 -13.66
N GLU A 466 8.85 -5.20 -13.02
CA GLU A 466 9.22 -6.59 -13.28
C GLU A 466 8.09 -7.59 -13.00
N ARG A 467 7.14 -7.25 -12.12
CA ARG A 467 6.08 -8.18 -11.68
C ARG A 467 4.78 -8.13 -12.48
N SER A 468 4.67 -7.32 -13.53
CA SER A 468 3.44 -7.33 -14.33
C SER A 468 3.73 -7.40 -15.83
N PRO A 469 3.00 -8.26 -16.57
CA PRO A 469 3.29 -8.59 -17.96
C PRO A 469 3.13 -7.43 -18.97
N ASN A 470 2.66 -6.25 -18.53
CA ASN A 470 2.39 -5.08 -19.38
C ASN A 470 3.11 -3.80 -18.89
N LYS A 471 4.24 -3.92 -18.18
CA LYS A 471 4.91 -2.76 -17.57
C LYS A 471 6.18 -2.31 -18.30
N TRP A 472 6.37 -1.00 -18.29
CA TRP A 472 7.47 -0.29 -18.93
C TRP A 472 8.09 0.60 -17.87
N SER A 473 9.27 0.24 -17.37
CA SER A 473 10.05 1.12 -16.49
C SER A 473 11.05 1.91 -17.32
N CYS A 474 11.14 3.21 -17.05
CA CYS A 474 12.15 4.06 -17.65
C CYS A 474 13.26 4.36 -16.62
N PRO A 475 14.35 3.57 -16.58
CA PRO A 475 15.49 3.90 -15.74
C PRO A 475 16.20 5.14 -16.28
N GLN A 476 16.21 6.22 -15.49
CA GLN A 476 17.05 7.38 -15.80
C GLN A 476 18.54 7.00 -15.59
N LYS A 477 19.36 7.24 -16.62
CA LYS A 477 20.82 7.13 -16.52
C LYS A 477 21.36 8.25 -15.63
N THR A 478 22.49 7.98 -14.99
CA THR A 478 23.12 8.84 -13.99
C THR A 478 23.66 10.13 -14.60
N GLY A 479 22.89 11.22 -14.63
CA GLY A 479 23.43 12.54 -14.99
C GLY A 479 22.38 13.55 -15.43
N HIS A 480 22.23 14.60 -14.63
CA HIS A 480 21.58 15.90 -14.88
C HIS A 480 20.05 15.94 -15.08
N ALA A 481 19.47 16.95 -14.41
CA ALA A 481 18.06 17.28 -14.40
C ALA A 481 17.76 18.33 -15.48
N GLN A 482 16.87 18.00 -16.42
CA GLN A 482 15.98 18.94 -17.09
C GLN A 482 14.62 18.23 -17.30
N VAL A 483 13.55 19.01 -17.10
CA VAL A 483 12.13 18.58 -17.03
C VAL A 483 11.66 18.05 -18.37
#